data_AF-A0A1Y6IPM8-F1
#
_entry.id   AF-A0A1Y6IPM8-F1
#
_cell.length_a   1.000
_cell.length_b   1.000
_cell.length_c   1.000
_cell.angle_alpha   90.00
_cell.angle_beta   90.00
_cell.angle_gamma   90.00
#
_symmetry.space_group_name_H-M   'P 1'
#
loop_
_entity.id
_entity.type
_entity.pdbx_description
1 polymer ?
#
loop_
_entity_poly.entity_id
_entity_poly.type
_entity_poly.pdbx_seq_one_letter_code
_entity_poly.pdbx_strand_id
1 'polypeptide(L)'
;MQKIKAISLIFFGALLAYIASNLFQPTDNLDQQILDVALSDTVSVVGFRNNNGNATVSYSYNFYVRSEGEELPSPFLISGTPDVNVTAKGADSFALDITGKIYQFTNIVWINKNGSLLPIHVELVAKNG
;
A
#
# COMPACT_ATOMS: atom_id res chain seq x y z
N MET A 1 21.49 -40.50 16.36
CA MET A 1 20.31 -40.49 15.47
C MET A 1 19.26 -39.43 15.81
N GLN A 2 18.91 -39.17 17.09
CA GLN A 2 17.91 -38.13 17.44
C GLN A 2 18.29 -36.71 17.01
N LYS A 3 19.57 -36.32 17.15
CA LYS A 3 20.06 -34.98 16.74
C LYS A 3 19.89 -34.71 15.24
N ILE A 4 20.10 -35.72 14.40
CA ILE A 4 19.92 -35.62 12.94
C ILE A 4 18.43 -35.44 12.59
N LYS A 5 17.54 -36.18 13.26
CA LYS A 5 16.09 -36.01 13.09
C LYS A 5 15.61 -34.61 13.48
N ALA A 6 16.14 -34.05 14.57
CA ALA A 6 15.82 -32.70 15.01
C ALA A 6 16.29 -31.63 14.01
N ILE A 7 17.52 -31.76 13.48
CA ILE A 7 18.06 -30.85 12.46
C ILE A 7 17.23 -30.92 11.17
N SER A 8 16.89 -32.13 10.71
CA SER A 8 16.03 -32.30 9.53
C SER A 8 14.64 -31.70 9.71
N LEU A 9 14.05 -31.80 10.91
CA LEU A 9 12.74 -31.23 11.20
C LEU A 9 12.76 -29.70 11.18
N ILE A 10 13.81 -29.07 11.72
CA ILE A 10 14.00 -27.61 11.68
C ILE A 10 14.14 -27.13 10.24
N PHE A 11 14.97 -27.81 9.46
CA PHE A 11 15.19 -27.46 8.06
C PHE A 11 13.91 -27.60 7.23
N PHE A 12 13.14 -28.67 7.48
CA PHE A 12 11.86 -28.89 6.82
C PHE A 12 10.82 -27.84 7.24
N GLY A 13 10.78 -27.46 8.52
CA GLY A 13 9.90 -26.38 9.01
C GLY A 13 10.24 -25.03 8.38
N ALA A 14 11.53 -24.68 8.30
CA ALA A 14 11.98 -23.45 7.65
C ALA A 14 11.64 -23.43 6.15
N LEU A 15 11.81 -24.57 5.47
CA LEU A 15 11.46 -24.72 4.06
C LEU A 15 9.95 -24.57 3.82
N LEU A 16 9.12 -25.18 4.66
CA LEU A 16 7.66 -25.03 4.59
C LEU A 16 7.23 -23.59 4.84
N ALA A 17 7.82 -22.91 5.81
CA ALA A 17 7.53 -21.50 6.09
C ALA A 17 7.90 -20.60 4.89
N TYR A 18 9.06 -20.85 4.28
CA TYR A 18 9.50 -20.15 3.08
C TYR A 18 8.57 -20.38 1.88
N ILE A 19 8.11 -21.61 1.66
CA ILE A 19 7.17 -21.92 0.57
C ILE A 19 5.80 -21.26 0.84
N ALA A 20 5.30 -21.35 2.07
CA ALA A 20 4.03 -20.74 2.45
C ALA A 20 4.03 -19.21 2.29
N SER A 21 5.13 -18.53 2.63
CA SER A 21 5.23 -17.07 2.47
C SER A 21 5.22 -16.62 1.01
N ASN A 22 5.54 -17.50 0.06
CA ASN A 22 5.49 -17.19 -1.38
C ASN A 22 4.14 -17.57 -2.01
N LEU A 23 3.47 -18.62 -1.52
CA LEU A 23 2.19 -19.09 -2.09
C LEU A 23 0.97 -18.28 -1.63
N PHE A 24 1.01 -17.69 -0.43
CA PHE A 24 -0.14 -17.00 0.17
C PHE A 24 -0.03 -15.47 0.16
N GLN A 25 0.79 -14.90 -0.73
CA GLN A 25 0.80 -13.45 -0.88
C GLN A 25 -0.53 -13.03 -1.53
N PRO A 26 -1.31 -12.14 -0.88
CA PRO A 26 -2.50 -11.59 -1.51
C PRO A 26 -2.05 -10.84 -2.77
N THR A 27 -2.46 -11.33 -3.94
CA THR A 27 -2.27 -10.59 -5.19
C THR A 27 -3.32 -9.50 -5.23
N ASP A 28 -2.89 -8.24 -5.16
CA ASP A 28 -3.77 -7.11 -5.44
C ASP A 28 -4.07 -7.06 -6.94
N ASN A 29 -5.33 -7.23 -7.32
CA ASN A 29 -5.78 -7.02 -8.68
C ASN A 29 -6.10 -5.53 -8.89
N LEU A 30 -5.03 -4.75 -9.06
CA LEU A 30 -5.10 -3.33 -9.39
C LEU A 30 -5.49 -3.20 -10.87
N ASP A 31 -6.74 -2.85 -11.14
CA ASP A 31 -7.31 -2.93 -12.49
C ASP A 31 -7.34 -1.59 -13.22
N GLN A 32 -7.48 -0.49 -12.49
CA GLN A 32 -7.60 0.85 -13.05
C GLN A 32 -6.95 1.90 -12.15
N GLN A 33 -6.06 2.73 -12.71
CA GLN A 33 -5.57 3.92 -12.03
C GLN A 33 -6.66 5.01 -12.04
N ILE A 34 -7.00 5.55 -10.87
CA ILE A 34 -8.07 6.53 -10.66
C ILE A 34 -7.56 7.89 -10.16
N LEU A 35 -6.30 7.94 -9.69
CA LEU A 35 -5.67 9.14 -9.17
C LEU A 35 -4.19 9.15 -9.56
N ASP A 36 -3.71 10.32 -9.97
CA ASP A 36 -2.29 10.63 -10.14
C ASP A 36 -2.08 12.11 -9.81
N VAL A 37 -1.50 12.39 -8.64
CA VAL A 37 -1.24 13.75 -8.17
C VAL A 37 0.21 13.88 -7.79
N ALA A 38 0.97 14.70 -8.52
CA ALA A 38 2.36 14.99 -8.20
C ALA A 38 2.44 15.82 -6.90
N LEU A 39 3.28 15.38 -5.96
CA LEU A 39 3.68 16.14 -4.78
C LEU A 39 4.97 16.92 -5.05
N SER A 40 5.85 16.37 -5.88
CA SER A 40 7.09 16.97 -6.39
C SER A 40 7.47 16.33 -7.72
N ASP A 41 8.60 16.71 -8.30
CA ASP A 41 9.10 16.19 -9.58
C ASP A 41 9.26 14.66 -9.59
N THR A 42 9.55 14.05 -8.43
CA THR A 42 9.86 12.61 -8.34
C THR A 42 8.92 11.85 -7.42
N VAL A 43 7.88 12.49 -6.85
CA VAL A 43 6.98 11.86 -5.87
C VAL A 43 5.54 12.18 -6.22
N SER A 44 4.70 11.15 -6.27
CA SER A 44 3.28 11.24 -6.60
C SER A 44 2.43 10.49 -5.60
N VAL A 45 1.19 10.94 -5.39
CA VAL A 45 0.12 10.15 -4.80
C VAL A 45 -0.66 9.52 -5.93
N VAL A 46 -0.73 8.20 -5.94
CA VAL A 46 -1.45 7.43 -6.95
C VAL A 46 -2.52 6.58 -6.30
N GLY A 47 -3.62 6.38 -7.01
CA GLY A 47 -4.75 5.59 -6.54
C GLY A 47 -5.16 4.58 -7.59
N PHE A 48 -5.44 3.37 -7.14
CA PHE A 48 -5.88 2.27 -7.99
C PHE A 48 -7.17 1.67 -7.44
N ARG A 49 -8.10 1.34 -8.34
CA ARG A 49 -9.22 0.46 -8.01
C ARG A 49 -8.70 -0.96 -7.85
N ASN A 50 -9.18 -1.63 -6.82
CA ASN A 50 -8.91 -3.02 -6.52
C ASN A 50 -10.19 -3.83 -6.69
N ASN A 51 -10.13 -4.81 -7.59
CA ASN A 51 -11.24 -5.68 -7.97
C ASN A 51 -11.00 -7.14 -7.54
N ASN A 52 -10.45 -7.35 -6.35
CA ASN A 52 -10.22 -8.70 -5.82
C ASN A 52 -11.51 -9.54 -5.67
N GLY A 53 -12.68 -8.91 -5.56
CA GLY A 53 -13.96 -9.58 -5.40
C GLY A 53 -14.77 -9.81 -6.69
N ASN A 54 -14.27 -9.41 -7.85
CA ASN A 54 -15.01 -9.48 -9.12
C ASN A 54 -16.45 -8.90 -9.00
N ALA A 55 -17.47 -9.63 -9.47
CA ALA A 55 -18.86 -9.15 -9.49
C ALA A 55 -19.62 -9.30 -8.16
N THR A 56 -19.03 -9.92 -7.14
CA THR A 56 -19.74 -10.30 -5.89
C THR A 56 -19.40 -9.43 -4.69
N VAL A 57 -18.34 -8.62 -4.77
CA VAL A 57 -17.92 -7.71 -3.71
C VAL A 57 -17.74 -6.32 -4.30
N SER A 58 -18.15 -5.29 -3.56
CA SER A 58 -17.87 -3.91 -3.92
C SER A 58 -16.37 -3.67 -4.05
N TYR A 59 -15.99 -2.80 -4.99
CA TYR A 59 -14.60 -2.37 -5.15
C TYR A 59 -14.04 -1.76 -3.86
N SER A 60 -12.74 -1.94 -3.67
CA SER A 60 -11.94 -1.10 -2.78
C SER A 60 -10.98 -0.25 -3.61
N TYR A 61 -10.42 0.78 -2.99
CA TYR A 61 -9.49 1.68 -3.64
C TYR A 61 -8.25 1.81 -2.77
N ASN A 62 -7.10 1.49 -3.37
CA ASN A 62 -5.81 1.50 -2.71
C ASN A 62 -5.03 2.74 -3.17
N PHE A 63 -4.54 3.54 -2.23
CA PHE A 63 -3.77 4.74 -2.50
C PHE A 63 -2.35 4.60 -1.94
N TYR A 64 -1.40 5.09 -2.73
CA TYR A 64 0.03 4.90 -2.54
C TYR A 64 0.74 6.24 -2.67
N VAL A 65 1.84 6.41 -1.93
CA VAL A 65 2.83 7.45 -2.22
C VAL A 65 3.97 6.76 -2.96
N ARG A 66 4.26 7.19 -4.19
CA ARG A 66 5.20 6.53 -5.09
C ARG A 66 6.32 7.48 -5.49
N SER A 67 7.56 7.01 -5.38
CA SER A 67 8.72 7.61 -6.04
C SER A 67 8.78 7.18 -7.51
N GLU A 68 9.14 8.08 -8.43
CA GLU A 68 9.31 7.75 -9.85
C GLU A 68 10.33 6.63 -10.04
N GLY A 69 9.98 5.62 -10.86
CA GLY A 69 10.86 4.49 -11.17
C GLY A 69 10.87 3.36 -10.12
N GLU A 70 10.17 3.50 -9.00
CA GLU A 70 10.08 2.48 -7.95
C GLU A 70 8.79 1.66 -8.05
N GLU A 71 8.82 0.42 -7.53
CA GLU A 71 7.63 -0.41 -7.37
C GLU A 71 6.60 0.24 -6.41
N LEU A 72 5.33 -0.12 -6.55
CA LEU A 72 4.30 0.37 -5.64
C LEU A 72 4.56 -0.17 -4.22
N PRO A 73 4.69 0.71 -3.20
CA PRO A 73 4.84 0.27 -1.83
C PRO A 73 3.50 -0.26 -1.28
N SER A 74 3.44 -0.57 0.01
CA SER A 74 2.17 -0.82 0.68
C SER A 74 1.25 0.41 0.63
N PRO A 75 -0.07 0.23 0.46
CA PRO A 75 -1.00 1.36 0.41
C PRO A 75 -1.04 2.07 1.77
N PHE A 76 -0.99 3.40 1.75
CA PHE A 76 -1.16 4.21 2.95
C PHE A 76 -2.63 4.44 3.28
N LEU A 77 -3.52 4.31 2.29
CA LEU A 77 -4.97 4.39 2.44
C LEU A 77 -5.62 3.27 1.65
N ILE A 78 -6.57 2.58 2.29
CA ILE A 78 -7.53 1.69 1.63
C ILE A 78 -8.93 2.21 1.97
N SER A 79 -9.74 2.49 0.95
CA SER A 79 -11.09 3.04 1.11
C SER A 79 -12.14 2.24 0.33
N GLY A 80 -13.41 2.50 0.65
CA GLY A 80 -14.55 2.04 -0.13
C GLY A 80 -15.01 3.04 -1.19
N THR A 81 -14.26 4.12 -1.41
CA THR A 81 -14.64 5.23 -2.30
C THR A 81 -13.43 5.77 -3.08
N PRO A 82 -13.57 6.07 -4.37
CA PRO A 82 -12.51 6.69 -5.16
C PRO A 82 -12.37 8.19 -4.86
N ASP A 83 -13.36 8.80 -4.19
CA ASP A 83 -13.50 10.24 -4.05
C ASP A 83 -12.54 10.79 -2.98
N VAL A 84 -11.32 11.04 -3.41
CA VAL A 84 -10.27 11.69 -2.62
C VAL A 84 -9.78 12.95 -3.31
N ASN A 85 -9.38 13.93 -2.51
CA ASN A 85 -8.68 15.11 -3.00
C ASN A 85 -7.35 15.23 -2.25
N VAL A 86 -6.27 15.41 -3.01
CA VAL A 86 -4.90 15.50 -2.50
C VAL A 86 -4.40 16.92 -2.73
N THR A 87 -3.97 17.57 -1.65
CA THR A 87 -3.37 18.90 -1.70
C THR A 87 -1.96 18.85 -1.14
N ALA A 88 -0.95 19.10 -1.97
CA ALA A 88 0.43 19.25 -1.51
C ALA A 88 0.54 20.41 -0.50
N LYS A 89 1.21 20.19 0.63
CA LYS A 89 1.45 21.19 1.68
C LYS A 89 2.92 21.59 1.79
N GLY A 90 3.81 20.79 1.20
CA GLY A 90 5.25 21.02 1.13
C GLY A 90 5.92 19.86 0.41
N ALA A 91 7.26 19.82 0.44
CA ALA A 91 8.04 18.75 -0.20
C ALA A 91 7.73 17.36 0.39
N ASP A 92 7.46 17.32 1.70
CA ASP A 92 7.36 16.07 2.47
C ASP A 92 6.00 15.93 3.18
N SER A 93 4.98 16.67 2.73
CA SER A 93 3.64 16.61 3.33
C SER A 93 2.51 16.95 2.37
N PHE A 94 1.37 16.30 2.57
CA PHE A 94 0.14 16.60 1.86
C PHE A 94 -1.09 16.40 2.74
N ALA A 95 -2.16 17.11 2.40
CA ALA A 95 -3.48 16.89 2.95
C ALA A 95 -4.31 16.00 2.02
N LEU A 96 -5.10 15.11 2.63
CA LEU A 96 -5.99 14.17 1.97
C LEU A 96 -7.41 14.40 2.50
N ASP A 97 -8.28 14.96 1.66
CA ASP A 97 -9.71 15.01 1.91
C ASP A 97 -10.36 13.75 1.35
N ILE A 98 -11.19 13.07 2.15
CA ILE A 98 -11.95 11.91 1.71
C ILE A 98 -13.36 11.92 2.31
N THR A 99 -14.35 11.50 1.52
CA THR A 99 -15.73 11.33 1.99
C THR A 99 -16.15 9.86 1.81
N GLY A 100 -16.47 9.18 2.91
CA GLY A 100 -16.92 7.79 2.90
C GLY A 100 -16.07 6.87 3.77
N LYS A 101 -16.12 5.56 3.46
CA LYS A 101 -15.54 4.52 4.33
C LYS A 101 -14.03 4.39 4.13
N ILE A 102 -13.29 4.47 5.23
CA ILE A 102 -11.87 4.17 5.32
C ILE A 102 -11.71 2.80 5.99
N TYR A 103 -10.95 1.91 5.36
CA TYR A 103 -10.60 0.59 5.89
C TYR A 103 -9.23 0.60 6.57
N GLN A 104 -8.27 1.32 6.00
CA GLN A 104 -6.90 1.45 6.52
C GLN A 104 -6.38 2.85 6.24
N PHE A 105 -5.61 3.41 7.18
CA PHE A 105 -4.91 4.69 7.01
C PHE A 105 -3.58 4.72 7.76
N THR A 106 -2.55 5.25 7.13
CA THR A 106 -1.24 5.54 7.71
C THR A 106 -0.89 7.01 7.50
N ASN A 107 -0.54 7.72 8.58
CA ASN A 107 -0.27 9.16 8.56
C ASN A 107 1.18 9.53 8.21
N ILE A 108 2.10 8.56 8.19
CA ILE A 108 3.50 8.76 7.78
C ILE A 108 3.88 7.63 6.84
N VAL A 109 4.26 7.98 5.60
CA VAL A 109 4.71 7.04 4.58
C VAL A 109 6.19 7.21 4.37
N TRP A 110 6.96 6.13 4.49
CA TRP A 110 8.39 6.16 4.23
C TRP A 110 8.64 5.81 2.76
N ILE A 111 9.23 6.73 2.01
CA ILE A 111 9.62 6.49 0.62
C ILE A 111 11.14 6.38 0.50
N ASN A 112 11.60 5.53 -0.41
CA ASN A 112 12.98 5.52 -0.82
C ASN A 112 13.18 6.61 -1.88
N LYS A 113 14.11 7.53 -1.62
CA LYS A 113 14.56 8.54 -2.57
C LYS A 113 16.08 8.47 -2.64
N ASN A 114 16.60 7.95 -3.76
CA ASN A 114 18.04 7.80 -4.01
C ASN A 114 18.79 7.06 -2.88
N GLY A 115 18.19 6.01 -2.32
CA GLY A 115 18.78 5.21 -1.24
C GLY A 115 18.59 5.78 0.17
N SER A 116 17.91 6.92 0.32
CA SER A 116 17.56 7.51 1.62
C SER A 116 16.06 7.37 1.89
N LEU A 117 15.71 7.03 3.13
CA LEU A 117 14.32 7.00 3.59
C LEU A 117 13.85 8.40 3.95
N LEU A 118 12.80 8.86 3.28
CA LEU A 118 12.17 10.15 3.51
C LEU A 118 10.75 9.94 4.06
N PRO A 119 10.39 10.53 5.20
CA PRO A 119 9.02 10.47 5.70
C PRO A 119 8.14 11.48 4.97
N ILE A 120 7.01 11.02 4.44
CA ILE A 120 5.95 11.85 3.88
C ILE A 120 4.78 11.87 4.85
N HIS A 121 4.46 13.06 5.37
CA HIS A 121 3.38 13.25 6.33
C HIS A 121 2.02 13.44 5.62
N VAL A 122 1.02 12.68 6.06
CA VAL A 122 -0.34 12.72 5.52
C VAL A 122 -1.29 13.31 6.55
N GLU A 123 -1.84 14.48 6.24
CA GLU A 123 -2.91 15.10 7.02
C GLU A 123 -4.26 14.60 6.49
N LEU A 124 -4.99 13.80 7.26
CA LEU A 124 -6.29 13.27 6.86
C LEU A 124 -7.43 14.18 7.31
N VAL A 125 -8.26 14.57 6.35
CA VAL A 125 -9.55 15.25 6.58
C VAL A 125 -10.66 14.32 6.10
N ALA A 126 -11.18 13.50 7.02
CA ALA A 126 -12.29 12.60 6.75
C ALA A 126 -13.63 13.30 7.00
N LYS A 127 -14.55 13.22 6.03
CA LYS A 127 -15.91 13.76 6.13
C LYS A 127 -16.91 12.61 6.15
N ASN A 128 -17.93 12.73 7.01
CA ASN A 128 -19.08 11.83 6.96
C ASN A 128 -19.90 12.17 5.72
N GLY A 129 -20.13 11.17 4.86
CA GLY A 129 -21.05 11.23 3.73
C GLY A 129 -22.47 10.87 4.13
#